data_AF-A0AA96WXS4-F1
#
_entry.id   AF-A0AA96WXS4-F1
#
_cell.length_a   1.000
_cell.length_b   1.000
_cell.length_c   1.000
_cell.angle_alpha   90.00
_cell.angle_beta   90.00
_cell.angle_gamma   90.00
#
_symmetry.space_group_name_H-M   'P 1'
#
loop_
_entity.id
_entity.type
_entity.pdbx_description
1 polymer ?
#
loop_
_entity_poly.entity_id
_entity_poly.type
_entity_poly.pdbx_seq_one_letter_code
_entity_poly.pdbx_strand_id
1 'polypeptide(L)' 'MLNLERALNEERLLRALTGLNRKAFDALLPSFEQAYKASRVAAKPVRQRARGG' A
#
# COMPACT_ATOMS: atom_id res chain seq x y z
N MET A 1 5.65 -16.23 6.46
CA MET A 1 5.85 -15.04 5.61
C MET A 1 4.54 -14.77 4.87
N LEU A 2 4.09 -13.52 4.77
CA LEU A 2 2.85 -13.20 4.07
C LEU A 2 3.06 -13.44 2.57
N ASN A 3 2.30 -14.35 1.96
CA ASN A 3 2.33 -14.57 0.51
C ASN A 3 1.36 -13.58 -0.15
N LEU A 4 1.92 -12.53 -0.77
CA LEU A 4 1.17 -11.45 -1.38
C LEU A 4 0.37 -11.90 -2.60
N GLU A 5 0.92 -12.79 -3.43
CA GLU A 5 0.21 -13.33 -4.60
C GLU A 5 -1.05 -14.07 -4.17
N ARG A 6 -0.93 -14.91 -3.13
CA ARG A 6 -2.06 -15.62 -2.54
C ARG A 6 -3.08 -14.66 -1.94
N ALA A 7 -2.62 -13.67 -1.18
CA ALA A 7 -3.48 -12.68 -0.56
C ALA A 7 -4.26 -11.83 -1.58
N LEU A 8 -3.67 -11.54 -2.73
CA LEU A 8 -4.33 -10.81 -3.81
C LEU A 8 -5.34 -11.70 -4.53
N ASN A 9 -4.98 -12.95 -4.84
CA ASN A 9 -5.82 -13.85 -5.64
C ASN A 9 -7.02 -14.44 -4.89
N GLU A 10 -6.95 -14.55 -3.55
CA GLU A 10 -8.06 -15.03 -2.73
C GLU A 10 -8.91 -13.87 -2.18
N GLU A 11 -10.17 -13.75 -2.61
CA GLU A 11 -11.05 -12.64 -2.20
C GLU A 11 -11.25 -12.55 -0.68
N ARG A 12 -11.34 -13.70 0.01
CA ARG A 12 -11.47 -13.73 1.49
C ARG A 12 -10.24 -13.18 2.18
N LEU A 13 -9.03 -13.51 1.70
CA LEU A 13 -7.79 -13.00 2.28
C LEU A 13 -7.59 -11.52 1.95
N LEU A 14 -7.86 -11.11 0.71
CA LEU A 14 -7.82 -9.70 0.30
C LEU A 14 -8.73 -8.86 1.21
N ARG A 15 -9.95 -9.34 1.46
CA ARG A 15 -10.92 -8.66 2.33
C ARG A 15 -10.52 -8.68 3.80
N ALA A 16 -9.89 -9.75 4.29
CA ALA A 16 -9.40 -9.80 5.67
C ALA A 16 -8.24 -8.81 5.90
N LEU A 17 -7.37 -8.60 4.89
CA LEU A 17 -6.21 -7.72 5.01
C LEU A 17 -6.52 -6.25 4.78
N THR A 18 -7.43 -5.96 3.84
CA THR A 18 -7.71 -4.59 3.40
C THR A 18 -9.07 -4.08 3.86
N GLY A 19 -9.97 -4.97 4.29
CA GLY A 19 -11.39 -4.67 4.52
C GLY A 19 -12.21 -4.50 3.23
N LEU A 20 -11.58 -4.54 2.06
CA LEU A 20 -12.19 -4.23 0.78
C LEU A 20 -12.58 -5.50 0.02
N ASN A 21 -13.61 -5.41 -0.82
CA ASN A 21 -13.83 -6.42 -1.85
C ASN A 21 -12.90 -6.16 -3.05
N ARG A 22 -12.78 -7.14 -3.94
CA ARG A 22 -11.85 -7.07 -5.08
C ARG A 22 -12.12 -5.86 -5.98
N LYS A 23 -13.39 -5.56 -6.28
CA LYS A 23 -13.76 -4.41 -7.13
C LYS A 23 -13.36 -3.06 -6.52
N ALA A 24 -13.60 -2.88 -5.22
CA ALA A 24 -13.25 -1.66 -4.50
C ALA A 24 -11.73 -1.49 -4.38
N PHE A 25 -11.01 -2.60 -4.16
CA PHE A 25 -9.56 -2.60 -4.17
C PHE A 25 -9.00 -2.22 -5.55
N ASP A 26 -9.51 -2.84 -6.61
CA ASP A 26 -9.06 -2.58 -7.97
C ASP A 26 -9.38 -1.14 -8.43
N ALA A 27 -10.49 -0.57 -7.97
CA ALA A 27 -10.84 0.84 -8.24
C ALA A 27 -9.83 1.84 -7.62
N LEU A 28 -9.13 1.44 -6.56
CA LEU A 28 -8.12 2.28 -5.91
C LEU A 28 -6.72 2.16 -6.53
N LEU A 29 -6.46 1.13 -7.34
CA LEU A 29 -5.16 0.92 -8.01
C LEU A 29 -4.59 2.18 -8.69
N PRO A 30 -5.35 2.94 -9.51
CA PRO A 30 -4.80 4.14 -10.16
C PRO A 30 -4.37 5.21 -9.16
N SER A 31 -5.10 5.37 -8.05
CA SER A 31 -4.75 6.33 -7.00
C SER A 31 -3.50 5.89 -6.24
N PHE A 32 -3.40 4.60 -5.89
CA PHE A 32 -2.21 4.03 -5.26
C PHE A 32 -0.99 4.15 -6.17
N GLU A 33 -1.13 3.89 -7.47
CA GLU A 33 -0.04 4.02 -8.43
C GLU A 33 0.47 5.46 -8.50
N GLN A 34 -0.44 6.44 -8.58
CA GLN A 34 -0.08 7.86 -8.56
C GLN A 34 0.62 8.25 -7.25
N ALA A 35 0.07 7.85 -6.11
CA ALA A 35 0.67 8.11 -4.80
C ALA A 35 2.05 7.45 -4.67
N TYR A 36 2.22 6.23 -5.16
CA TYR A 36 3.48 5.51 -5.15
C TYR A 36 4.53 6.19 -6.02
N LYS A 37 4.18 6.57 -7.26
CA LYS A 37 5.07 7.33 -8.16
C LYS A 37 5.46 8.67 -7.52
N ALA A 38 4.49 9.40 -6.96
CA ALA A 38 4.77 10.64 -6.24
C ALA A 38 5.70 10.42 -5.04
N SER A 39 5.55 9.33 -4.29
CA SER A 39 6.42 9.00 -3.16
C SER A 39 7.86 8.64 -3.57
N ARG A 40 8.04 8.06 -4.77
CA ARG A 40 9.37 7.74 -5.32
C ARG A 40 10.10 8.98 -5.80
N VAL A 41 9.38 9.92 -6.41
CA VAL A 41 9.94 11.21 -6.85
C VAL A 41 10.24 12.10 -5.65
N ALA A 42 9.35 12.12 -4.66
CA ALA A 42 9.55 12.80 -3.39
C ALA A 42 10.39 11.95 -2.44
N ALA A 43 11.56 11.47 -2.88
CA ALA A 43 12.58 10.87 -2.01
C ALA A 43 12.89 11.85 -0.88
N LYS A 44 12.13 11.74 0.21
CA LYS A 44 12.23 12.64 1.34
C LYS A 44 13.61 12.44 1.96
N PRO A 45 14.30 13.53 2.36
CA PRO A 45 15.49 13.40 3.18
C PRO A 45 15.14 12.51 4.37
N VAL A 46 16.06 11.59 4.72
CA VAL A 46 15.96 10.78 5.94
C VAL A 46 15.55 11.74 7.05
N ARG A 47 14.35 11.53 7.61
CA ARG A 47 13.84 12.39 8.67
C ARG A 47 14.74 12.16 9.88
N GLN A 48 15.81 12.95 9.99
CA GLN A 48 16.66 12.96 11.17
C GLN A 48 15.78 13.43 12.31
N ARG A 49 15.50 12.52 13.24
CA ARG A 49 14.95 12.92 14.54
C ARG A 49 15.96 13.89 15.15
N ALA A 50 15.50 15.04 15.63
CA ALA A 50 16.32 15.84 16.51
C ALA A 50 16.81 14.94 17.65
N ARG A 51 18.09 15.04 18.00
CA ARG A 51 18.64 14.26 19.11
C ARG A 51 18.07 14.85 20.41
N GLY A 52 16.93 14.32 20.84
CA GLY A 52 16.21 14.71 22.07
C GLY A 52 14.91 15.45 21.80
N GLY A 53 13.79 14.92 22.30
CA GLY A 53 12.45 15.53 22.31
C GLY A 53 11.40 14.75 21.53
#